data_AF-A0A4W5JVA0-F1
#
_entry.id   AF-A0A4W5JVA0-F1
#
_cell.length_a   1.000
_cell.length_b   1.000
_cell.length_c   1.000
_cell.angle_alpha   90.00
_cell.angle_beta   90.00
_cell.angle_gamma   90.00
#
_symmetry.space_group_name_H-M   'P 1'
#
loop_
_entity.id
_entity.type
_entity.pdbx_description
1 polymer ?
#
loop_
_entity_poly.entity_id
_entity_poly.type
_entity_poly.pdbx_seq_one_letter_code
_entity_poly.pdbx_strand_id
1 'polypeptide(L)'
;MINPSSQVFDWSYFTRKIMGTVGITVPDTESVINYAPNYYKRLSPVLAKYTKRDLQNYMVWRFVMNMVVGLSKQYRDTRKAFRKALYGTTSEAAVWRQCAIYVNNNMDNAVGRLYVEEAFSGESKELVRLTRGWGECVCQLSSGYYSSVIVLSFSHTGHCNTWSHCNTWSHCNTWSHCNTWSLCNTWSHCPL
;
A
#
# COMPACT_ATOMS: atom_id res chain seq x y z
N MET A 1 -27.16 -31.47 -19.40
CA MET A 1 -25.99 -32.08 -20.06
C MET A 1 -24.80 -31.14 -19.87
N ILE A 2 -23.86 -31.50 -19.01
CA ILE A 2 -22.63 -30.71 -18.79
C ILE A 2 -21.55 -31.32 -19.70
N ASN A 3 -21.00 -30.49 -20.59
CA ASN A 3 -19.97 -30.88 -21.56
C ASN A 3 -18.68 -31.32 -20.81
N PRO A 4 -18.11 -32.51 -21.09
CA PRO A 4 -16.91 -33.03 -20.43
C PRO A 4 -15.63 -32.21 -20.67
N SER A 5 -15.67 -31.18 -21.52
CA SER A 5 -14.50 -30.43 -22.00
C SER A 5 -14.26 -29.09 -21.31
N SER A 6 -15.16 -28.61 -20.43
CA SER A 6 -14.89 -27.40 -19.64
C SER A 6 -14.17 -27.80 -18.35
N GLN A 7 -12.85 -27.87 -18.38
CA GLN A 7 -12.06 -28.09 -17.17
C GLN A 7 -12.21 -26.85 -16.27
N VAL A 8 -13.19 -26.89 -15.36
CA VAL A 8 -13.39 -25.87 -14.33
C VAL A 8 -12.11 -25.80 -13.50
N PHE A 9 -11.57 -24.60 -13.30
CA PHE A 9 -10.36 -24.42 -12.50
C PHE A 9 -10.64 -24.79 -11.03
N ASP A 10 -9.90 -25.76 -10.50
CA ASP A 10 -10.01 -26.22 -9.12
C ASP A 10 -9.25 -25.27 -8.17
N TRP A 11 -9.96 -24.26 -7.67
CA TRP A 11 -9.44 -23.28 -6.72
C TRP A 11 -9.00 -23.91 -5.39
N SER A 12 -9.75 -24.90 -4.90
CA SER A 12 -9.42 -25.58 -3.64
C SER A 12 -8.12 -26.35 -3.75
N TYR A 13 -7.93 -27.11 -4.84
CA TYR A 13 -6.68 -27.80 -5.11
C TYR A 13 -5.51 -26.82 -5.26
N PHE A 14 -5.69 -25.74 -6.02
CA PHE A 14 -4.65 -24.72 -6.21
C PHE A 14 -4.21 -24.11 -4.87
N THR A 15 -5.16 -23.68 -4.04
CA THR A 15 -4.86 -23.09 -2.72
C THR A 15 -4.21 -24.10 -1.79
N ARG A 16 -4.70 -25.35 -1.72
CA ARG A 16 -4.07 -26.41 -0.93
C ARG A 16 -2.63 -26.70 -1.36
N LYS A 17 -2.34 -26.66 -2.67
CA LYS A 17 -0.96 -26.86 -3.16
C LYS A 17 -0.02 -25.74 -2.74
N ILE A 18 -0.49 -24.49 -2.70
CA ILE A 18 0.31 -23.36 -2.21
C ILE A 18 0.50 -23.48 -0.69
N MET A 19 -0.58 -23.61 0.07
CA MET A 19 -0.52 -23.62 1.54
C MET A 19 0.16 -24.87 2.10
N GLY A 20 0.14 -25.98 1.37
CA GLY A 20 0.89 -27.18 1.69
C GLY A 20 2.40 -26.97 1.72
N THR A 21 2.95 -25.97 0.99
CA THR A 21 4.39 -25.64 1.04
C THR A 21 4.85 -25.12 2.40
N VAL A 22 3.91 -24.62 3.21
CA VAL A 22 4.14 -24.12 4.57
C VAL A 22 3.45 -24.99 5.64
N GLY A 23 2.99 -26.18 5.27
CA GLY A 23 2.38 -27.14 6.21
C GLY A 23 0.96 -26.79 6.66
N ILE A 24 0.26 -25.90 5.97
CA ILE A 24 -1.10 -25.49 6.33
C ILE A 24 -2.13 -26.28 5.50
N THR A 25 -3.08 -26.92 6.19
CA THR A 25 -4.21 -27.62 5.55
C THR A 25 -5.41 -26.68 5.44
N VAL A 26 -5.97 -26.57 4.23
CA VAL A 26 -7.07 -25.65 3.94
C VAL A 26 -8.34 -26.44 3.60
N PRO A 27 -9.44 -26.27 4.35
CA PRO A 27 -10.73 -26.90 4.06
C PRO A 27 -11.43 -26.24 2.85
N ASP A 28 -12.38 -26.94 2.23
CA ASP A 28 -13.15 -26.39 1.10
C ASP A 28 -14.12 -25.27 1.55
N THR A 29 -14.38 -25.13 2.85
CA THR A 29 -15.21 -24.08 3.46
C THR A 29 -14.41 -22.82 3.84
N GLU A 30 -13.14 -22.74 3.46
CA GLU A 30 -12.28 -21.61 3.79
C GLU A 30 -12.81 -20.30 3.22
N SER A 31 -12.83 -19.25 4.04
CA SER A 31 -13.28 -17.92 3.61
C SER A 31 -12.13 -17.17 2.93
N VAL A 32 -12.36 -16.69 1.70
CA VAL A 32 -11.35 -15.97 0.91
C VAL A 32 -11.86 -14.60 0.50
N ILE A 33 -11.03 -13.58 0.69
CA ILE A 33 -11.31 -12.22 0.23
C ILE A 33 -10.94 -12.10 -1.25
N ASN A 34 -11.91 -11.81 -2.11
CA ASN A 34 -11.70 -11.63 -3.54
C ASN A 34 -11.73 -10.15 -3.93
N TYR A 35 -10.56 -9.56 -4.15
CA TYR A 35 -10.41 -8.16 -4.59
C TYR A 35 -10.87 -7.90 -6.03
N ALA A 36 -11.01 -8.93 -6.88
CA ALA A 36 -11.25 -8.76 -8.31
C ALA A 36 -12.27 -9.77 -8.88
N PRO A 37 -13.52 -9.80 -8.39
CA PRO A 37 -14.52 -10.77 -8.82
C PRO A 37 -14.83 -10.70 -10.33
N ASN A 38 -14.84 -9.49 -10.89
CA ASN A 38 -15.10 -9.29 -12.32
C ASN A 38 -13.95 -9.77 -13.21
N TYR A 39 -12.71 -9.72 -12.73
CA TYR A 39 -11.56 -10.27 -13.44
C TYR A 39 -11.71 -11.79 -13.61
N TYR A 40 -11.99 -12.52 -12.53
CA TYR A 40 -12.13 -13.98 -12.59
C TYR A 40 -13.33 -14.44 -13.44
N LYS A 41 -14.45 -13.70 -13.39
CA LYS A 41 -15.59 -13.94 -14.30
C LYS A 41 -15.19 -13.86 -15.77
N ARG A 42 -14.36 -12.87 -16.14
CA ARG A 42 -13.86 -12.69 -17.51
C ARG A 42 -12.67 -13.58 -17.85
N LEU A 43 -11.96 -14.09 -16.84
CA LEU A 43 -10.81 -14.96 -17.04
C LEU A 43 -11.22 -16.37 -17.49
N SER A 44 -12.30 -16.92 -16.92
CA SER A 44 -12.78 -18.26 -17.27
C SER A 44 -12.97 -18.48 -18.79
N PRO A 45 -13.67 -17.59 -19.54
CA PRO A 45 -13.80 -17.76 -20.99
C PRO A 45 -12.50 -17.50 -21.76
N VAL A 46 -11.53 -16.78 -21.19
CA VAL A 46 -10.21 -16.59 -21.81
C VAL A 46 -9.39 -17.87 -21.67
N LEU A 47 -9.35 -18.47 -20.47
CA LEU A 47 -8.63 -19.72 -20.23
C LEU A 47 -9.15 -20.87 -21.09
N ALA A 48 -10.46 -20.91 -21.36
CA ALA A 48 -11.07 -21.92 -22.24
C ALA A 48 -10.62 -21.81 -23.72
N LYS A 49 -10.06 -20.66 -24.15
CA LYS A 49 -9.62 -20.44 -25.54
C LYS A 49 -8.18 -20.90 -25.80
N TYR A 50 -7.37 -21.07 -24.76
CA TYR A 50 -5.94 -21.33 -24.89
C TYR A 50 -5.58 -22.73 -24.41
N THR A 51 -4.54 -23.33 -25.00
CA THR A 51 -4.07 -24.65 -24.58
C THR A 51 -3.24 -24.55 -23.29
N LYS A 52 -3.06 -25.68 -22.60
CA LYS A 52 -2.14 -25.77 -21.45
C LYS A 52 -0.72 -25.29 -21.79
N ARG A 53 -0.26 -25.55 -23.02
CA ARG A 53 1.05 -25.11 -23.51
C ARG A 53 1.13 -23.59 -23.65
N ASP A 54 0.10 -22.96 -24.19
CA ASP A 54 0.06 -21.49 -24.35
C ASP A 54 0.09 -20.79 -22.99
N LEU A 55 -0.71 -21.28 -22.04
CA LEU A 55 -0.72 -20.77 -20.67
C LEU A 55 0.63 -20.97 -19.98
N GLN A 56 1.24 -22.15 -20.12
CA GLN A 56 2.56 -22.43 -19.55
C GLN A 56 3.65 -21.51 -20.13
N ASN A 57 3.66 -21.32 -21.46
CA ASN A 57 4.59 -20.41 -22.12
C ASN A 57 4.46 -18.99 -21.57
N TYR A 58 3.23 -18.51 -21.39
CA TYR A 58 2.97 -17.20 -20.79
C TYR A 58 3.48 -17.11 -19.34
N MET A 59 3.14 -18.09 -18.49
CA MET A 59 3.55 -18.11 -17.08
C MET A 59 5.08 -18.15 -16.93
N VAL A 60 5.76 -19.02 -17.70
CA VAL A 60 7.21 -19.12 -17.70
C VAL A 60 7.86 -17.84 -18.21
N TRP A 61 7.33 -17.24 -19.28
CA TRP A 61 7.83 -15.95 -19.77
C TRP A 61 7.75 -14.85 -18.70
N ARG A 62 6.62 -14.77 -17.98
CA ARG A 62 6.45 -13.80 -16.88
C ARG A 62 7.48 -14.00 -15.76
N PHE A 63 7.80 -15.26 -15.44
CA PHE A 63 8.84 -15.57 -14.45
C PHE A 63 10.23 -15.22 -14.96
N VAL A 64 10.59 -15.66 -16.17
CA VAL A 64 11.89 -15.39 -16.80
C VAL A 64 12.15 -13.89 -16.90
N MET A 65 11.16 -13.08 -17.30
CA MET A 65 11.30 -11.62 -17.40
C MET A 65 11.68 -10.94 -16.09
N ASN A 66 11.27 -11.50 -14.95
CA ASN A 66 11.69 -11.01 -13.63
C ASN A 66 13.10 -11.49 -13.27
N MET A 67 13.43 -12.75 -13.57
CA MET A 67 14.72 -13.36 -13.23
C MET A 67 15.90 -12.82 -14.05
N VAL A 68 15.67 -12.43 -15.31
CA VAL A 68 16.73 -11.97 -16.24
C VAL A 68 17.61 -10.86 -15.66
N VAL A 69 17.08 -10.02 -14.78
CA VAL A 69 17.83 -8.91 -14.13
C VAL A 69 18.97 -9.43 -13.25
N GLY A 70 18.83 -10.60 -12.64
CA GLY A 70 19.85 -11.21 -11.79
C GLY A 70 20.89 -12.05 -12.54
N LEU A 71 20.75 -12.22 -13.85
CA LEU A 71 21.62 -13.08 -14.67
C LEU A 71 22.82 -12.31 -15.24
N SER A 72 23.67 -13.02 -16.00
CA SER A 72 24.84 -12.45 -16.67
C SER A 72 24.45 -11.35 -17.67
N LYS A 73 25.43 -10.52 -18.05
CA LYS A 73 25.22 -9.37 -18.94
C LYS A 73 24.49 -9.75 -20.25
N GLN A 74 24.81 -10.91 -20.83
CA GLN A 74 24.19 -11.37 -22.07
C GLN A 74 22.66 -11.50 -21.92
N TYR A 75 22.18 -12.06 -20.81
CA TYR A 75 20.75 -12.15 -20.53
C TYR A 75 20.14 -10.79 -20.25
N ARG A 76 20.78 -9.94 -19.42
CA ARG A 76 20.26 -8.60 -19.12
C ARG A 76 20.10 -7.75 -20.38
N ASP A 77 21.06 -7.85 -21.30
CA ASP A 77 21.05 -7.13 -22.56
C ASP A 77 19.82 -7.45 -23.43
N THR A 78 19.27 -8.68 -23.36
CA THR A 78 18.06 -9.06 -24.09
C THR A 78 16.83 -8.23 -23.71
N ARG A 79 16.77 -7.70 -22.48
CA ARG A 79 15.65 -6.89 -21.98
C ARG A 79 15.75 -5.41 -22.36
N LYS A 80 16.89 -4.94 -22.89
CA LYS A 80 17.14 -3.51 -23.17
C LYS A 80 16.12 -2.90 -24.13
N ALA A 81 15.80 -3.58 -25.23
CA ALA A 81 14.82 -3.09 -26.21
C ALA A 81 13.43 -2.94 -25.58
N PHE A 82 13.00 -3.94 -24.80
CA PHE A 82 11.73 -3.92 -24.07
C PHE A 82 11.68 -2.77 -23.05
N ARG A 83 12.75 -2.56 -22.28
CA ARG A 83 12.85 -1.48 -21.30
C ARG A 83 12.84 -0.10 -21.97
N LYS A 84 13.53 0.05 -23.11
CA LYS A 84 13.53 1.28 -23.90
C LYS A 84 12.12 1.63 -24.38
N ALA A 85 11.36 0.65 -24.84
CA ALA A 85 9.98 0.86 -25.29
C ALA A 85 9.05 1.30 -24.15
N LEU A 86 9.21 0.75 -22.94
CA LEU A 86 8.36 1.08 -21.80
C LEU A 86 8.72 2.40 -21.09
N TYR A 87 10.01 2.65 -20.90
CA TYR A 87 10.50 3.73 -20.03
C TYR A 87 11.32 4.78 -20.75
N GLY A 88 11.53 4.65 -22.06
CA GLY A 88 12.37 5.57 -22.87
C GLY A 88 13.87 5.53 -22.54
N THR A 89 14.31 4.72 -21.57
CA THR A 89 15.69 4.70 -21.08
C THR A 89 16.51 3.58 -21.75
N THR A 90 17.69 3.95 -22.25
CA THR A 90 18.65 3.02 -22.89
C THR A 90 19.74 2.53 -21.95
N SER A 91 20.00 3.24 -20.84
CA SER A 91 21.06 2.93 -19.89
C SER A 91 20.49 2.26 -18.64
N GLU A 92 21.11 1.16 -18.22
CA GLU A 92 20.84 0.58 -16.90
C GLU A 92 21.49 1.46 -15.83
N ALA A 93 20.82 1.61 -14.67
CA ALA A 93 21.44 2.26 -13.52
C ALA A 93 22.77 1.55 -13.18
N ALA A 94 23.75 2.31 -12.67
CA ALA A 94 25.01 1.74 -12.22
C ALA A 94 24.79 0.54 -11.28
N VAL A 95 25.62 -0.49 -11.38
CA VAL A 95 25.43 -1.77 -10.64
C VAL A 95 25.33 -1.54 -9.14
N TRP A 96 26.16 -0.66 -8.56
CA TRP A 96 26.11 -0.33 -7.14
C TRP A 96 24.74 0.22 -6.72
N ARG A 97 24.10 1.03 -7.57
CA ARG A 97 22.77 1.61 -7.30
C ARG A 97 21.69 0.55 -7.37
N GLN A 98 21.80 -0.39 -8.30
CA GLN A 98 20.91 -1.55 -8.36
C GLN A 98 21.04 -2.41 -7.10
N CYS A 99 22.28 -2.63 -6.62
CA CYS A 99 22.54 -3.38 -5.40
C CYS A 99 21.98 -2.67 -4.17
N ALA A 100 22.21 -1.36 -4.03
CA ALA A 100 21.68 -0.57 -2.93
C ALA A 100 20.14 -0.63 -2.87
N ILE A 101 19.47 -0.46 -4.02
CA ILE A 101 18.01 -0.59 -4.11
C ILE A 101 17.56 -2.02 -3.79
N TYR A 102 18.26 -3.04 -4.29
CA TYR A 102 17.91 -4.43 -4.05
C TYR A 102 17.98 -4.78 -2.55
N VAL A 103 19.07 -4.40 -1.87
CA VAL A 103 19.22 -4.64 -0.43
C VAL A 103 18.19 -3.83 0.34
N ASN A 104 17.95 -2.57 -0.01
CA ASN A 104 16.93 -1.74 0.63
C ASN A 104 15.51 -2.32 0.48
N ASN A 105 15.20 -2.97 -0.64
CA ASN A 105 13.87 -3.58 -0.86
C ASN A 105 13.68 -4.91 -0.13
N ASN A 106 14.74 -5.62 0.21
CA ASN A 106 14.67 -6.92 0.92
C ASN A 106 14.99 -6.80 2.41
N MET A 107 15.71 -5.76 2.81
CA MET A 107 16.24 -5.53 4.15
C MET A 107 16.03 -4.05 4.55
N ASP A 108 14.85 -3.52 4.28
CA ASP A 108 14.46 -2.13 4.48
C ASP A 108 14.75 -1.61 5.90
N ASN A 109 14.47 -2.41 6.92
CA ASN A 109 14.71 -2.04 8.31
C ASN A 109 16.21 -1.95 8.64
N ALA A 110 17.02 -2.87 8.11
CA ALA A 110 18.46 -2.88 8.34
C ALA A 110 19.14 -1.69 7.62
N VAL A 111 18.78 -1.46 6.36
CA VAL A 111 19.28 -0.31 5.59
C VAL A 111 18.76 1.00 6.16
N GLY A 112 17.50 1.04 6.60
CA GLY A 112 16.89 2.20 7.25
C GLY A 112 17.59 2.58 8.54
N ARG A 113 18.02 1.62 9.37
CA ARG A 113 18.84 1.88 10.54
C ARG A 113 20.15 2.57 10.17
N LEU A 114 20.90 2.00 9.21
CA LEU A 114 22.17 2.57 8.74
C LEU A 114 21.97 3.99 8.18
N TYR A 115 20.88 4.20 7.44
CA TYR A 115 20.55 5.51 6.88
C TYR A 115 20.24 6.55 7.97
N VAL A 116 19.49 6.19 9.00
CA VAL A 116 19.20 7.11 10.12
C VAL A 116 20.45 7.44 10.92
N GLU A 117 21.32 6.46 11.17
CA GLU A 117 22.60 6.68 11.87
C GLU A 117 23.50 7.67 11.12
N GLU A 118 23.55 7.61 9.79
CA GLU A 118 24.46 8.43 8.97
C GLU A 118 23.84 9.77 8.51
N ALA A 119 22.58 9.77 8.09
CA ALA A 119 22.00 10.86 7.30
C ALA A 119 20.87 11.62 8.00
N PHE A 120 20.44 11.22 9.21
CA PHE A 120 19.31 11.82 9.91
C PHE A 120 19.70 12.38 11.28
N SER A 121 19.68 13.72 11.42
CA SER A 121 19.88 14.37 12.72
C SER A 121 18.66 14.21 13.62
N GLY A 122 18.87 14.00 14.93
CA GLY A 122 17.79 13.83 15.91
C GLY A 122 16.80 15.00 15.94
N GLU A 123 17.25 16.22 15.64
CA GLU A 123 16.43 17.45 15.60
C GLU A 123 15.34 17.41 14.53
N SER A 124 15.53 16.63 13.46
CA SER A 124 14.53 16.47 12.40
C SER A 124 13.29 15.71 12.89
N LYS A 125 13.36 14.98 14.02
CA LYS A 125 12.18 14.34 14.64
C LYS A 125 11.24 15.36 15.29
N GLU A 126 11.75 16.49 15.74
CA GLU A 126 10.96 17.52 16.42
C GLU A 126 10.07 18.27 15.42
N LEU A 127 10.59 18.55 14.22
CA LEU A 127 9.81 19.06 13.08
C LEU A 127 8.66 18.13 12.65
N VAL A 128 8.81 16.81 12.83
CA VAL A 128 7.74 15.83 12.54
C VAL A 128 6.58 15.93 13.56
N ARG A 129 6.74 16.58 14.73
CA ARG A 129 5.62 16.82 15.65
C ARG A 129 4.50 17.67 15.05
N LEU A 130 4.78 18.43 13.98
CA LEU A 130 3.75 19.12 13.20
C LEU A 130 2.68 18.15 12.65
N THR A 131 3.03 16.87 12.43
CA THR A 131 2.05 15.84 12.03
C THR A 131 0.98 15.55 13.09
N ARG A 132 1.25 15.82 14.38
CA ARG A 132 0.22 15.76 15.44
C ARG A 132 -0.85 16.83 15.22
N GLY A 133 -0.43 18.05 14.86
CA GLY A 133 -1.36 19.13 14.49
C GLY A 133 -2.21 18.78 13.28
N TRP A 134 -1.65 18.09 12.29
CA TRP A 134 -2.42 17.55 11.16
C TRP A 134 -3.43 16.49 11.60
N GLY A 135 -3.05 15.56 12.49
CA GLY A 135 -3.96 14.57 13.05
C GLY A 135 -5.11 15.19 13.83
N GLU A 136 -4.83 16.21 14.63
CA GLU A 136 -5.83 16.97 15.39
C GLU A 136 -6.76 17.76 14.47
N CYS A 137 -6.23 18.43 13.44
CA CYS A 137 -7.04 19.11 12.42
C CYS A 137 -7.97 18.14 11.68
N VAL A 138 -7.48 16.96 11.26
CA VAL A 138 -8.31 15.95 10.60
C VAL A 138 -9.41 15.44 11.52
N CYS A 139 -9.12 15.24 12.82
CA CYS A 139 -10.13 14.84 13.80
C CYS A 139 -11.19 15.92 14.03
N GLN A 140 -10.80 17.20 14.10
CA GLN A 140 -11.71 18.33 14.27
C GLN A 140 -12.59 18.54 13.03
N LEU A 141 -12.03 18.48 11.83
CA LEU A 141 -12.78 18.57 10.57
C LEU A 141 -13.78 17.40 10.42
N SER A 142 -13.37 16.20 10.82
CA SER A 142 -14.27 15.04 10.84
C SER A 142 -15.39 15.24 11.86
N SER A 143 -15.09 15.70 13.07
CA SER A 143 -16.09 15.97 14.12
C SER A 143 -17.09 17.06 13.71
N GLY A 144 -16.65 18.08 12.95
CA GLY A 144 -17.52 19.09 12.36
C GLY A 144 -18.42 18.56 11.23
N TYR A 145 -17.98 17.53 10.49
CA TYR A 145 -18.75 16.86 9.45
C TYR A 145 -19.75 15.83 9.99
N TYR A 146 -19.47 15.20 11.14
CA TYR A 146 -20.30 14.16 11.77
C TYR A 146 -21.37 14.69 12.75
N SER A 147 -21.43 16.01 13.00
CA SER A 147 -22.51 16.61 13.82
C SER A 147 -23.90 16.46 13.18
N SER A 148 -23.98 16.11 11.89
CA SER A 148 -25.23 15.93 11.14
C SER A 148 -25.59 14.47 10.81
N VAL A 149 -24.76 13.46 11.18
CA VAL A 149 -25.09 12.03 10.94
C VAL A 149 -24.66 11.16 12.13
N ILE A 150 -25.66 10.54 12.74
CA ILE A 150 -25.66 9.54 13.83
C ILE A 150 -24.32 8.83 14.07
N VAL A 151 -23.87 8.92 15.33
CA VAL A 151 -22.64 8.36 15.92
C VAL A 151 -22.54 6.84 15.74
N LEU A 152 -21.48 6.35 15.08
CA LEU A 152 -20.95 5.00 15.30
C LEU A 152 -19.63 5.11 16.07
N SER A 153 -19.68 4.69 17.32
CA SER A 153 -18.57 4.69 18.27
C SER A 153 -17.43 3.77 17.82
N PHE A 154 -16.29 4.35 17.44
CA PHE A 154 -15.01 3.63 17.33
C PHE A 154 -14.25 3.76 18.65
N SER A 155 -14.37 2.75 19.50
CA SER A 155 -13.47 2.53 20.63
C SER A 155 -12.21 1.84 20.10
N HIS A 156 -11.07 2.54 20.07
CA HIS A 156 -9.75 2.02 20.49
C HIS A 156 -8.73 3.17 20.65
N THR A 157 -8.44 3.46 21.92
CA THR A 157 -7.20 4.02 22.47
C THR A 157 -6.55 5.21 21.75
N GLY A 158 -7.14 6.39 21.92
CA GLY A 158 -6.45 7.67 21.89
C GLY A 158 -7.25 8.61 22.80
N HIS A 159 -6.61 9.18 23.82
CA HIS A 159 -7.27 10.05 24.80
C HIS A 159 -7.92 11.27 24.13
N CYS A 160 -9.17 11.15 23.70
CA CYS A 160 -10.07 12.26 23.34
C CYS A 160 -11.21 12.43 24.37
N ASN A 161 -11.14 11.76 25.53
CA ASN A 161 -12.27 11.67 26.47
C ASN A 161 -12.00 12.30 27.84
N THR A 162 -11.30 13.43 27.91
CA THR A 162 -11.44 14.34 29.06
C THR A 162 -12.04 15.65 28.58
N TRP A 163 -13.37 15.66 28.56
CA TRP A 163 -14.22 16.83 28.41
C TRP A 163 -14.16 17.68 29.70
N SER A 164 -12.97 18.04 30.17
CA SER A 164 -12.82 18.79 31.44
C SER A 164 -12.81 20.31 31.25
N HIS A 165 -12.77 20.82 30.02
CA HIS A 165 -12.75 22.27 29.78
C HIS A 165 -13.66 22.83 28.68
N CYS A 166 -14.48 22.03 27.97
CA CYS A 166 -15.37 22.57 26.92
C CYS A 166 -16.79 22.91 27.38
N ASN A 167 -17.11 22.88 28.69
CA ASN A 167 -18.45 23.21 29.19
C ASN A 167 -18.61 24.62 29.78
N THR A 168 -17.68 25.55 29.53
CA THR A 168 -17.98 26.99 29.68
C THR A 168 -18.39 27.58 28.34
N TRP A 169 -19.67 27.41 28.05
CA TRP A 169 -20.40 28.01 26.94
C TRP A 169 -20.57 29.50 27.18
N SER A 170 -19.61 30.34 26.77
CA SER A 170 -19.80 31.80 26.87
C SER A 170 -19.52 32.62 25.62
N HIS A 171 -18.76 32.17 24.61
CA HIS A 171 -18.32 33.13 23.57
C HIS A 171 -18.24 32.69 22.08
N CYS A 172 -18.80 31.57 21.63
CA CYS A 172 -18.63 31.14 20.22
C CYS A 172 -19.89 31.07 19.33
N ASN A 173 -21.01 31.68 19.71
CA ASN A 173 -22.24 31.64 18.89
C ASN A 173 -22.54 32.94 18.11
N THR A 174 -21.56 33.46 17.36
CA THR A 174 -21.84 34.46 16.33
C THR A 174 -20.98 34.23 15.09
N TRP A 175 -21.66 33.90 13.98
CA TRP A 175 -21.13 33.65 12.63
C TRP A 175 -20.48 34.90 11.98
N SER A 176 -20.18 35.95 12.75
CA SER A 176 -19.61 37.20 12.26
C SER A 176 -18.07 37.24 12.31
N HIS A 177 -17.42 36.31 13.04
CA HIS A 177 -15.98 36.39 13.32
C HIS A 177 -15.09 35.41 12.55
N CYS A 178 -15.67 34.51 11.72
CA CYS A 178 -14.89 33.52 10.95
C CYS A 178 -14.30 34.05 9.63
N ASN A 179 -14.61 35.28 9.20
CA ASN A 179 -14.18 35.80 7.89
C ASN A 179 -13.03 36.81 7.94
N THR A 180 -12.36 36.97 9.08
CA THR A 180 -11.12 37.74 9.17
C THR A 180 -10.00 36.83 9.66
N TRP A 181 -9.05 36.56 8.77
CA TRP A 181 -7.84 35.75 8.94
C TRP A 181 -6.92 36.21 10.10
N SER A 182 -7.30 37.24 10.85
CA SER A 182 -6.44 37.96 11.78
C SER A 182 -6.52 37.51 13.24
N LEU A 183 -7.48 36.67 13.67
CA LEU A 183 -7.65 36.33 15.09
C LEU A 183 -7.30 34.87 15.48
N CYS A 184 -6.96 34.00 14.53
CA CYS A 184 -6.36 32.68 14.83
C CYS A 184 -4.82 32.67 14.82
N ASN A 185 -4.18 33.81 14.51
CA ASN A 185 -2.73 33.89 14.34
C ASN A 185 -1.93 34.26 15.60
N THR A 186 -2.54 34.28 16.78
CA THR A 186 -1.77 34.41 18.04
C THR A 186 -1.50 33.05 18.66
N TRP A 187 -0.76 32.21 17.93
CA TRP A 187 0.16 31.24 18.53
C TRP A 187 1.51 31.92 18.68
N SER A 188 1.64 32.84 19.64
CA SER A 188 2.88 33.60 19.79
C SER A 188 3.94 32.73 20.47
N HIS A 189 4.76 32.11 19.61
CA HIS A 189 5.98 31.34 19.87
C HIS A 189 5.79 29.85 20.24
N CYS A 190 5.50 29.02 19.24
CA CYS A 190 5.95 27.62 19.24
C CYS A 190 7.49 27.59 19.15
N PRO A 191 8.23 27.14 20.20
CA PRO A 191 9.68 26.95 20.10
C PRO A 191 9.99 25.63 19.38
N LEU A 192 11.15 25.60 18.71
CA LEU A 192 11.81 24.39 18.19
C LEU A 192 12.10 23.37 19.28
#